data_AF-A0A1Q9MT37-F1
#
_entry.id   AF-A0A1Q9MT37-F1
#
_cell.length_a   1.000
_cell.length_b   1.000
_cell.length_c   1.000
_cell.angle_alpha   90.00
_cell.angle_beta   90.00
_cell.angle_gamma   90.00
#
_symmetry.space_group_name_H-M   'P 1'
#
loop_
_entity.id
_entity.type
_entity.pdbx_description
1 polymer ?
#
loop_
_entity_poly.entity_id
_entity_poly.type
_entity_poly.pdbx_seq_one_letter_code
_entity_poly.pdbx_strand_id
1 'polypeptide(L)'
;MKKYLIIRCARCGLPQYVPSNQTTRKCPGCNYQMQVHKALVVKETDDLAAAQTLVKYLKLPESQRDALWDEIAARKREKDFS
;
A
#
# COMPACT_ATOMS: atom_id res chain seq x y z
N MET A 1 -4.82 2.72 -17.60
CA MET A 1 -4.59 3.24 -16.23
C MET A 1 -3.67 2.27 -15.48
N LYS A 2 -2.66 2.76 -14.75
CA LYS A 2 -1.73 1.91 -14.00
C LYS A 2 -2.36 1.56 -12.65
N LYS A 3 -2.73 0.29 -12.45
CA LYS A 3 -3.25 -0.19 -11.17
C LYS A 3 -2.09 -0.62 -10.27
N TYR A 4 -2.18 -0.30 -8.98
CA TYR A 4 -1.23 -0.65 -7.92
C TYR A 4 -1.91 -1.57 -6.90
N LEU A 5 -1.16 -2.58 -6.46
CA LEU A 5 -1.57 -3.55 -5.46
C LEU A 5 -0.81 -3.29 -4.17
N ILE A 6 -1.53 -3.24 -3.05
CA ILE A 6 -0.96 -3.18 -1.71
C ILE A 6 -0.87 -4.61 -1.20
N ILE A 7 0.35 -5.11 -1.05
CA ILE A 7 0.63 -6.50 -0.66
C ILE A 7 1.37 -6.56 0.67
N ARG A 8 1.24 -7.65 1.40
CA ARG A 8 2.10 -7.96 2.55
C ARG A 8 3.12 -9.02 2.22
N CYS A 9 4.33 -8.88 2.77
CA CYS A 9 5.32 -9.94 2.68
C CYS A 9 4.81 -11.21 3.37
N ALA A 10 4.73 -12.33 2.66
CA ALA A 10 4.31 -13.61 3.24
C ALA A 10 5.24 -14.10 4.36
N ARG A 11 6.49 -13.62 4.41
CA ARG A 11 7.50 -14.03 5.39
C ARG A 11 7.59 -13.11 6.61
N CYS A 12 7.68 -11.79 6.40
CA CYS A 12 7.87 -10.83 7.50
C CYS A 12 6.68 -9.88 7.71
N GLY A 13 5.59 -10.04 6.96
CA GLY A 13 4.40 -9.20 7.09
C GLY A 13 4.53 -7.77 6.55
N LEU A 14 5.73 -7.32 6.15
CA LEU A 14 5.99 -5.95 5.73
C LEU A 14 5.05 -5.54 4.56
N PRO A 15 4.22 -4.50 4.75
CA PRO A 15 3.36 -3.98 3.69
C PRO A 15 4.16 -3.21 2.64
N GLN A 16 3.79 -3.39 1.37
CA GLN A 16 4.46 -2.84 0.21
C GLN A 16 3.43 -2.56 -0.89
N TYR A 17 3.76 -1.66 -1.82
CA TYR A 17 2.96 -1.45 -3.03
C TYR A 17 3.75 -1.90 -4.25
N VAL A 18 3.06 -2.50 -5.21
CA VAL A 18 3.63 -2.93 -6.49
C VAL A 18 2.68 -2.58 -7.63
N PRO A 19 3.19 -2.25 -8.83
CA PRO A 19 2.36 -2.19 -10.03
C PRO A 19 1.68 -3.55 -10.26
N SER A 20 0.43 -3.53 -10.72
CA SER A 20 -0.37 -4.74 -11.01
C SER A 20 0.23 -5.62 -12.10
N ASN A 21 1.04 -5.06 -13.00
CA ASN A 21 1.78 -5.80 -14.03
C ASN A 21 3.11 -6.39 -13.53
N GLN A 22 3.51 -6.12 -12.28
CA GLN A 22 4.72 -6.69 -11.71
C GLN A 22 4.48 -8.15 -11.29
N THR A 23 5.26 -9.07 -11.82
CA THR A 23 5.10 -10.51 -11.56
C THR A 23 5.82 -10.96 -10.28
N THR A 24 6.96 -10.35 -9.98
CA THR A 24 7.80 -10.69 -8.83
C THR A 24 8.29 -9.44 -8.11
N ARG A 25 8.46 -9.54 -6.78
CA ARG A 25 8.94 -8.45 -5.93
C ARG A 25 9.88 -8.99 -4.87
N LYS A 26 11.07 -8.39 -4.73
CA LYS A 26 11.95 -8.67 -3.59
C LYS A 26 11.53 -7.82 -2.39
N CYS A 27 11.29 -8.46 -1.25
CA CYS A 27 10.96 -7.76 -0.02
C CYS A 27 12.18 -6.97 0.49
N PRO A 28 12.07 -5.65 0.72
CA PRO A 28 13.18 -4.85 1.22
C PRO A 28 13.51 -5.13 2.70
N GLY A 29 12.58 -5.71 3.47
CA GLY A 29 12.80 -6.01 4.89
C GLY A 29 13.54 -7.34 5.13
N CYS A 30 13.20 -8.41 4.38
CA CYS A 30 13.74 -9.75 4.64
C CYS A 30 14.41 -10.40 3.41
N ASN A 31 14.57 -9.65 2.32
CA ASN A 31 15.16 -10.11 1.05
C ASN A 31 14.46 -11.28 0.36
N TYR A 32 13.33 -11.76 0.88
CA TYR A 32 12.54 -12.83 0.26
C TYR A 32 11.98 -12.38 -1.10
N GLN A 33 12.18 -13.22 -2.12
CA GLN A 33 11.62 -13.00 -3.45
C GLN A 33 10.20 -13.56 -3.53
N MET A 34 9.26 -12.68 -3.81
CA MET A 34 7.82 -12.96 -3.81
C MET A 34 7.28 -13.06 -5.22
N GLN A 35 6.35 -13.99 -5.44
CA GLN A 35 5.46 -13.95 -6.60
C GLN A 35 4.24 -13.08 -6.27
N VAL A 36 4.05 -11.98 -6.99
CA VAL A 36 3.02 -10.97 -6.69
C VAL A 36 1.62 -11.57 -6.79
N HIS A 37 1.36 -12.43 -7.77
CA HIS A 37 0.07 -13.12 -7.95
C HIS A 37 -0.29 -14.09 -6.81
N LYS A 38 0.69 -14.49 -5.98
CA LYS A 38 0.49 -15.33 -4.77
C LYS A 38 0.56 -14.51 -3.49
N ALA A 39 0.85 -13.21 -3.57
CA ALA A 39 0.96 -12.38 -2.39
C ALA A 39 -0.43 -12.06 -1.83
N LEU A 40 -0.52 -11.89 -0.52
CA LEU A 40 -1.74 -11.40 0.12
C LEU A 40 -1.96 -9.94 -0.28
N VAL A 41 -2.96 -9.70 -1.12
CA VAL A 41 -3.41 -8.36 -1.52
C VAL A 41 -4.35 -7.82 -0.44
N VAL A 42 -3.97 -6.69 0.15
CA VAL A 42 -4.74 -5.98 1.18
C VAL A 42 -5.71 -5.00 0.54
N LYS A 43 -5.27 -4.28 -0.49
CA LYS A 43 -6.05 -3.25 -1.18
C LYS A 43 -5.48 -2.99 -2.56
N GLU A 44 -6.30 -2.41 -3.42
CA GLU A 44 -5.91 -2.00 -4.77
C GLU A 44 -6.25 -0.52 -4.97
N THR A 45 -5.48 0.17 -5.80
CA THR A 45 -5.68 1.59 -6.11
C THR A 45 -5.11 1.89 -7.49
N ASP A 46 -5.67 2.83 -8.21
CA ASP A 46 -5.18 3.36 -9.48
C ASP A 46 -4.29 4.59 -9.33
N ASP A 47 -4.29 5.21 -8.15
CA ASP A 47 -3.39 6.32 -7.78
C ASP A 47 -2.14 5.84 -7.02
N LEU A 48 -0.95 6.25 -7.52
CA LEU A 48 0.34 5.99 -6.89
C LEU A 48 0.47 6.70 -5.54
N ALA A 49 -0.05 7.93 -5.42
CA ALA A 49 0.05 8.70 -4.19
C ALA A 49 -0.77 8.04 -3.07
N ALA A 50 -1.99 7.57 -3.40
CA ALA A 50 -2.78 6.74 -2.53
C ALA A 50 -2.06 5.44 -2.14
N ALA A 51 -1.41 4.76 -3.08
CA ALA A 51 -0.68 3.51 -2.80
C ALA A 51 0.47 3.70 -1.79
N GLN A 52 1.26 4.76 -1.99
CA GLN A 52 2.34 5.14 -1.07
C GLN A 52 1.81 5.46 0.33
N THR A 53 0.70 6.19 0.39
CA THR A 53 0.06 6.60 1.64
C THR A 53 -0.47 5.39 2.41
N LEU A 54 -1.16 4.47 1.73
CA LEU A 54 -1.65 3.21 2.32
C LEU A 54 -0.52 2.36 2.89
N VAL A 55 0.62 2.27 2.20
CA VAL A 55 1.77 1.51 2.73
C VAL A 55 2.37 2.19 3.96
N LYS A 56 2.49 3.52 3.97
CA LYS A 56 2.95 4.25 5.16
C LYS A 56 2.00 4.01 6.33
N TYR A 57 0.70 4.14 6.11
CA TYR A 57 -0.35 3.86 7.08
C TYR A 57 -0.21 2.46 7.69
N LEU A 58 -0.04 1.43 6.87
CA LEU A 58 0.05 0.04 7.33
C LEU A 58 1.33 -0.25 8.14
N LYS A 59 2.37 0.58 8.01
CA LYS A 59 3.60 0.47 8.82
C LYS A 59 3.48 1.15 10.18
N LEU A 60 2.52 2.07 10.35
CA LEU A 60 2.32 2.75 11.62
C LEU A 60 1.75 1.76 12.66
N PRO A 61 2.14 1.94 13.95
CA PRO A 61 1.44 1.32 15.06
C PRO A 61 -0.05 1.64 15.02
N GLU A 62 -0.89 0.73 15.52
CA GLU A 62 -2.35 0.92 15.48
C GLU A 62 -2.79 2.23 16.14
N SER A 63 -2.15 2.63 17.24
CA SER A 63 -2.43 3.90 17.92
C SER A 63 -2.12 5.17 17.11
N GLN A 64 -1.36 5.08 16.02
CA GLN A 64 -0.97 6.22 15.17
C GLN A 64 -1.70 6.22 13.83
N ARG A 65 -2.55 5.21 13.59
CA ARG A 65 -3.25 5.05 12.33
C ARG A 65 -4.39 6.05 12.18
N ASP A 66 -5.15 6.29 13.24
CA ASP A 66 -6.35 7.13 13.21
C ASP A 66 -6.05 8.57 12.76
N ALA A 67 -4.97 9.17 13.26
CA ALA A 67 -4.54 10.52 12.89
C ALA A 67 -4.26 10.69 11.38
N LEU A 68 -3.78 9.63 10.71
CA LEU A 68 -3.47 9.69 9.28
C LEU A 68 -4.74 9.50 8.42
N TRP A 69 -5.74 8.76 8.90
CA TRP A 69 -7.02 8.64 8.18
C TRP A 69 -7.76 9.97 8.10
N ASP A 70 -7.70 10.78 9.16
CA ASP A 70 -8.27 12.12 9.16
C ASP A 70 -7.61 13.01 8.10
N GLU A 71 -6.28 12.94 7.94
CA GLU A 71 -5.54 13.67 6.91
C GLU A 71 -5.92 13.21 5.49
N ILE A 72 -6.06 11.90 5.27
CA ILE A 72 -6.47 11.33 3.98
C ILE A 72 -7.92 11.73 3.65
N ALA A 73 -8.81 11.68 4.63
CA ALA A 73 -10.22 12.06 4.46
C ALA A 73 -10.37 13.56 4.19
N ALA A 74 -9.54 14.41 4.82
CA ALA A 74 -9.48 15.84 4.54
C ALA A 74 -9.04 16.11 3.09
N ARG A 75 -7.96 15.47 2.63
CA ARG A 75 -7.46 15.60 1.25
C ARG A 75 -8.46 15.17 0.19
N LYS A 76 -9.26 14.13 0.45
CA LYS A 76 -10.32 13.71 -0.48
C LYS A 76 -11.42 14.77 -0.60
N ARG A 77 -11.84 15.36 0.52
CA ARG A 77 -12.84 16.44 0.51
C ARG A 77 -12.37 17.67 -0.27
N GLU A 78 -11.10 18.04 -0.18
CA GLU A 78 -10.56 19.16 -0.97
C GLU A 78 -10.55 18.88 -2.49
N LYS A 79 -10.30 17.63 -2.88
CA LYS A 79 -10.29 17.20 -4.28
C LYS A 79 -11.67 17.07 -4.91
N ASP A 80 -12.69 16.73 -4.12
CA ASP A 80 -14.09 16.64 -4.58
C ASP A 80 -14.77 18.02 -4.65
N PHE A 81 -14.14 19.08 -4.11
CA PHE A 81 -14.64 20.46 -4.09
C PHE A 81 -13.87 21.44 -5.00
N SER A 82 -12.84 20.97 -5.74
CA SER A 82 -12.10 21.76 -6.75
C SER A 82 -12.35 21.22 -8.15
#